data_AF-A0A0S9QA78-F1
#
_entry.id   AF-A0A0S9QA78-F1
#
_cell.length_a   1.000
_cell.length_b   1.000
_cell.length_c   1.000
_cell.angle_alpha   90.00
_cell.angle_beta   90.00
_cell.angle_gamma   90.00
#
_symmetry.space_group_name_H-M   'P 1'
#
loop_
_entity.id
_entity.type
_entity.pdbx_description
1 polymer ?
#
loop_
_entity_poly.entity_id
_entity_poly.type
_entity_poly.pdbx_seq_one_letter_code
_entity_poly.pdbx_strand_id
1 'polypeptide(L)'
;MVGAAGGALFVWNAAGDLAATTWLRAAAVALLVLTVGAALVARRGRGGGGAAPPRSALRTYGWSVTLMAVAIVVGARAWVALDLEAVVLPWVVLVVGAHFLPFARAFGAPVFTRLGGLLVLVGGAGAVAAGLGVGDAAPVAGLLAGLALLASCLTAEVRGHDPGPAGAAT
;
A
#
# COMPACT_ATOMS: atom_id res chain seq x y z
N MET A 1 6.32 -4.60 6.24
CA MET A 1 7.50 -4.34 5.38
C MET A 1 7.14 -4.24 3.89
N VAL A 2 6.50 -5.24 3.28
CA VAL A 2 6.09 -5.18 1.85
C VAL A 2 5.19 -3.97 1.54
N GLY A 3 4.20 -3.66 2.39
CA GLY A 3 3.36 -2.47 2.24
C GLY A 3 4.11 -1.14 2.39
N ALA A 4 5.14 -1.08 3.24
CA ALA A 4 5.97 0.11 3.42
C ALA A 4 6.92 0.33 2.24
N ALA A 5 7.49 -0.75 1.69
CA ALA A 5 8.28 -0.70 0.46
C ALA A 5 7.43 -0.27 -0.75
N GLY A 6 6.23 -0.83 -0.90
CA GLY A 6 5.28 -0.42 -1.93
C GLY A 6 4.87 1.05 -1.77
N GLY A 7 4.58 1.50 -0.55
CA GLY A 7 4.24 2.89 -0.26
C GLY A 7 5.37 3.86 -0.60
N ALA A 8 6.61 3.53 -0.26
CA ALA A 8 7.78 4.33 -0.61
C ALA A 8 8.01 4.42 -2.13
N LEU A 9 7.84 3.30 -2.86
CA LEU A 9 7.95 3.27 -4.31
C LEU A 9 6.90 4.16 -4.99
N PHE A 10 5.66 4.13 -4.51
CA PHE A 10 4.61 5.01 -5.04
C PHE A 10 4.92 6.49 -4.84
N VAL A 11 5.36 6.89 -3.64
CA VAL A 11 5.75 8.29 -3.41
C VAL A 11 6.95 8.68 -4.25
N TRP A 12 7.95 7.81 -4.37
CA TRP A 12 9.15 8.10 -5.15
C TRP A 12 8.84 8.31 -6.63
N ASN A 13 8.00 7.45 -7.22
CA ASN A 13 7.61 7.54 -8.62
C ASN A 13 6.69 8.75 -8.88
N ALA A 14 5.74 9.02 -8.00
CA ALA A 14 4.82 10.17 -8.12
C ALA A 14 5.51 11.53 -7.94
N ALA A 15 6.50 11.60 -7.05
CA ALA A 15 7.19 12.85 -6.75
C ALA A 15 8.18 13.27 -7.85
N GLY A 16 8.53 12.39 -8.81
CA GLY A 16 9.37 12.75 -9.96
C GLY A 16 8.71 13.74 -10.91
N ASP A 17 7.38 13.62 -11.08
CA ASP A 17 6.59 14.40 -12.03
C ASP A 17 5.95 15.66 -11.42
N LEU A 18 5.81 15.71 -10.10
CA LEU A 18 5.33 16.91 -9.40
C LEU A 18 6.50 17.79 -8.99
N ALA A 19 6.50 19.05 -9.42
CA ALA A 19 7.38 20.11 -8.90
C ALA A 19 7.20 20.36 -7.38
N ALA A 20 6.20 19.71 -6.75
CA ALA A 20 5.92 19.70 -5.33
C ALA A 20 6.98 18.93 -4.52
N THR A 21 8.10 19.63 -4.32
CA THR A 21 8.72 19.97 -3.02
C THR A 21 9.13 18.81 -2.11
N THR A 22 10.45 18.63 -2.02
CA THR A 22 11.28 17.88 -1.05
C THR A 22 10.67 17.50 0.31
N TRP A 23 9.77 18.29 0.90
CA TRP A 23 9.10 17.97 2.17
C TRP A 23 8.16 16.75 2.08
N LEU A 24 7.49 16.51 0.94
CA LEU A 24 6.65 15.32 0.74
C LEU A 24 7.49 14.04 0.64
N ARG A 25 8.61 14.12 -0.06
CA ARG A 25 9.62 13.06 -0.11
C ARG A 25 10.22 12.83 1.28
N ALA A 26 10.55 13.90 2.01
CA ALA A 26 11.04 13.82 3.38
C ALA A 26 10.01 13.21 4.33
N ALA A 27 8.71 13.53 4.18
CA ALA A 27 7.64 12.94 4.96
C ALA A 27 7.47 11.45 4.68
N ALA A 28 7.56 11.02 3.42
CA ALA A 28 7.51 9.60 3.07
C ALA A 28 8.74 8.83 3.55
N VAL A 29 9.94 9.43 3.46
CA VAL A 29 11.18 8.87 4.04
C VAL A 29 11.06 8.80 5.56
N ALA A 30 10.55 9.85 6.22
CA ALA A 30 10.32 9.86 7.67
C ALA A 30 9.31 8.78 8.08
N LEU A 31 8.18 8.64 7.37
CA LEU A 31 7.23 7.55 7.63
C LEU A 31 7.86 6.18 7.39
N LEU A 32 8.68 6.00 6.35
CA LEU A 32 9.38 4.75 6.11
C LEU A 32 10.34 4.43 7.27
N VAL A 33 11.16 5.39 7.70
CA VAL A 33 12.10 5.24 8.83
C VAL A 33 11.35 4.93 10.12
N LEU A 34 10.25 5.63 10.41
CA LEU A 34 9.41 5.36 11.57
C LEU A 34 8.79 3.96 11.52
N THR A 35 8.31 3.53 10.35
CA THR A 35 7.72 2.19 10.17
C THR A 35 8.75 1.09 10.35
N VAL A 36 9.96 1.26 9.79
CA VAL A 36 11.08 0.32 9.96
C VAL A 36 11.55 0.30 11.40
N GLY A 37 11.72 1.46 12.04
CA GLY A 37 12.10 1.58 13.44
C GLY A 37 11.12 0.90 14.38
N ALA A 38 9.82 1.16 14.21
CA ALA A 38 8.77 0.53 15.01
C ALA A 38 8.74 -0.99 14.82
N ALA A 39 8.88 -1.48 13.58
CA ALA A 39 8.94 -2.92 13.31
C ALA A 39 10.19 -3.58 13.93
N LEU A 40 11.34 -2.90 13.95
CA LEU A 40 12.56 -3.42 14.60
C LEU A 40 12.40 -3.48 16.12
N VAL A 41 11.76 -2.49 16.74
CA VAL A 41 11.43 -2.48 18.18
C VAL A 41 10.43 -3.60 18.50
N ALA A 42 9.36 -3.73 17.72
CA ALA A 42 8.35 -4.76 17.90
C ALA A 42 8.90 -6.18 17.70
N ARG A 43 9.88 -6.36 16.78
CA ARG A 43 10.59 -7.62 16.59
C ARG A 43 11.48 -8.00 17.77
N ARG A 44 12.09 -7.02 18.45
CA ARG A 44 12.87 -7.28 19.67
C ARG A 44 11.99 -7.75 20.84
N GLY A 45 10.71 -7.38 20.87
CA GLY A 45 9.76 -7.82 21.89
C GLY A 45 9.03 -9.15 21.60
N ARG A 46 9.03 -9.63 20.36
CA ARG A 46 8.31 -10.85 19.95
C ARG A 46 9.27 -12.04 19.87
N GLY A 47 9.40 -12.78 20.97
CA GLY A 47 10.01 -14.12 20.97
C GLY A 47 9.31 -15.04 19.96
N GLY A 48 10.09 -15.74 19.13
CA GLY A 48 9.67 -16.37 17.87
C GLY A 48 8.71 -17.56 17.98
N GLY A 49 7.45 -17.34 18.37
CA GLY A 49 6.43 -18.38 18.55
C GLY A 49 5.21 -18.30 17.61
N GLY A 50 5.34 -17.73 16.41
CA GLY A 50 4.21 -17.63 15.47
C GLY A 50 3.84 -18.97 14.84
N ALA A 51 2.60 -19.44 15.05
CA ALA A 51 2.06 -20.61 14.37
C ALA A 51 2.11 -20.44 12.84
N ALA A 52 2.49 -21.49 12.11
CA ALA A 52 2.64 -21.44 10.66
C ALA A 52 1.28 -21.18 9.95
N PRO A 53 1.23 -20.34 8.89
CA PRO A 53 -0.01 -20.06 8.17
C PRO A 53 -0.60 -21.31 7.52
N PRO A 54 -1.94 -21.45 7.46
CA PRO A 54 -2.59 -22.57 6.77
C PRO A 54 -2.29 -22.55 5.27
N ARG A 55 -2.10 -23.73 4.66
CA ARG A 55 -1.75 -23.88 3.22
C ARG A 55 -2.76 -23.23 2.27
N SER A 56 -4.03 -23.15 2.65
CA SER A 56 -5.07 -22.45 1.88
C SER A 56 -4.81 -20.94 1.80
N ALA A 57 -4.33 -20.32 2.89
CA ALA A 57 -3.97 -18.90 2.90
C ALA A 57 -2.73 -18.62 2.03
N LEU A 58 -1.75 -19.54 2.02
CA LEU A 58 -0.59 -19.46 1.12
C LEU A 58 -1.00 -19.55 -0.35
N ARG A 59 -1.98 -20.39 -0.69
CA ARG A 59 -2.50 -20.52 -2.06
C ARG A 59 -3.26 -19.27 -2.52
N THR A 60 -4.10 -18.71 -1.65
CA THR A 60 -4.79 -17.42 -1.92
C THR A 60 -3.80 -16.28 -2.09
N TYR A 61 -2.75 -16.25 -1.26
CA TYR A 61 -1.64 -15.32 -1.38
C TYR A 61 -0.92 -15.42 -2.72
N GLY A 62 -0.50 -16.64 -3.11
CA GLY A 62 0.16 -16.87 -4.39
C GLY A 62 -0.69 -16.37 -5.56
N TRP A 63 -1.95 -16.81 -5.63
CA TRP A 63 -2.85 -16.39 -6.72
C TRP A 63 -3.11 -14.88 -6.75
N SER A 64 -3.36 -14.26 -5.59
CA SER A 64 -3.60 -12.80 -5.51
C SER A 64 -2.39 -12.01 -6.03
N VAL A 65 -1.18 -12.39 -5.63
CA VAL A 65 0.05 -11.71 -6.06
C VAL A 65 0.32 -11.94 -7.55
N THR A 66 0.15 -13.17 -8.04
CA THR A 66 0.32 -13.49 -9.46
C THR A 66 -0.66 -12.70 -10.32
N LEU A 67 -1.95 -12.68 -9.96
CA LEU A 67 -2.96 -11.93 -10.70
C LEU A 67 -2.69 -10.42 -10.68
N MET A 68 -2.26 -9.88 -9.54
CA MET A 68 -1.85 -8.48 -9.43
C MET A 68 -0.69 -8.15 -10.38
N ALA A 69 0.36 -8.97 -10.37
CA ALA A 69 1.53 -8.75 -11.24
C ALA A 69 1.16 -8.80 -12.73
N VAL A 70 0.35 -9.80 -13.12
CA VAL A 70 -0.15 -9.92 -14.50
C VAL A 70 -1.00 -8.72 -14.89
N ALA A 71 -1.95 -8.31 -14.03
CA ALA A 71 -2.82 -7.17 -14.30
C ALA A 71 -2.05 -5.85 -14.41
N ILE A 72 -1.01 -5.65 -13.59
CA ILE A 72 -0.12 -4.49 -13.70
C ILE A 72 0.57 -4.47 -15.07
N VAL A 73 1.24 -5.56 -15.45
CA VAL A 73 2.02 -5.59 -16.70
C VAL A 73 1.12 -5.49 -17.93
N VAL A 74 0.09 -6.34 -18.01
CA VAL A 74 -0.81 -6.37 -19.17
C VAL A 74 -1.59 -5.07 -19.29
N GLY A 75 -2.14 -4.56 -18.18
CA GLY A 75 -2.90 -3.31 -18.21
C GLY A 75 -2.02 -2.11 -18.52
N ALA A 76 -0.81 -2.01 -17.97
CA ALA A 76 0.12 -0.93 -18.32
C ALA A 76 0.46 -0.94 -19.82
N ARG A 77 0.71 -2.11 -20.41
CA ARG A 77 0.97 -2.24 -21.86
C ARG A 77 -0.24 -1.89 -22.70
N ALA A 78 -1.44 -2.26 -22.25
CA ALA A 78 -2.68 -1.90 -22.93
C ALA A 78 -2.91 -0.38 -22.93
N TRP A 79 -2.71 0.30 -21.80
CA TRP A 79 -2.86 1.76 -21.72
C TRP A 79 -1.84 2.50 -22.57
N VAL A 80 -0.57 2.06 -22.58
CA VAL A 80 0.46 2.62 -23.48
C VAL A 80 0.10 2.39 -24.96
N ALA A 81 -0.41 1.21 -25.31
CA ALA A 81 -0.85 0.93 -26.68
C ALA A 81 -2.07 1.74 -27.13
N LEU A 82 -2.75 2.40 -26.20
CA LEU A 82 -3.89 3.30 -26.45
C LEU A 82 -3.51 4.78 -26.34
N ASP A 83 -2.21 5.11 -26.25
CA ASP A 83 -1.70 6.49 -26.05
C ASP A 83 -2.28 7.15 -24.77
N LEU A 84 -2.46 6.34 -23.72
CA LEU A 84 -3.01 6.74 -22.41
C LEU A 84 -2.01 6.48 -21.28
N GLU A 85 -0.75 6.88 -21.46
CA GLU A 85 0.34 6.65 -20.49
C GLU A 85 0.04 7.26 -19.13
N ALA A 86 -0.67 8.40 -19.11
CA ALA A 86 -1.09 9.07 -17.87
C ALA A 86 -1.98 8.18 -16.98
N VAL A 87 -2.67 7.18 -17.54
CA VAL A 87 -3.55 6.27 -16.79
C VAL A 87 -2.76 5.14 -16.11
N VAL A 88 -1.51 4.88 -16.53
CA VAL A 88 -0.72 3.73 -16.07
C VAL A 88 -0.50 3.75 -14.56
N LEU A 89 -0.07 4.87 -13.98
CA LEU A 89 0.19 4.94 -12.54
C LEU A 89 -1.10 4.78 -11.71
N PRO A 90 -2.21 5.49 -11.99
CA PRO A 90 -3.50 5.23 -11.35
C PRO A 90 -4.01 3.80 -11.52
N TRP A 91 -3.81 3.18 -12.68
CA TRP A 91 -4.11 1.77 -12.91
C TRP A 91 -3.34 0.86 -11.95
N VAL A 92 -2.04 1.08 -11.77
CA VAL A 92 -1.24 0.31 -10.81
C VAL A 92 -1.77 0.48 -9.39
N VAL A 93 -2.12 1.71 -8.98
CA VAL A 93 -2.74 1.97 -7.67
C VAL A 93 -4.06 1.20 -7.49
N LEU A 94 -4.92 1.24 -8.51
CA LEU A 94 -6.20 0.52 -8.53
C LEU A 94 -5.99 -0.99 -8.36
N VAL A 95 -5.08 -1.58 -9.14
CA VAL A 95 -4.80 -3.02 -9.12
C VAL A 95 -4.21 -3.45 -7.78
N VAL A 96 -3.30 -2.66 -7.20
CA VAL A 96 -2.77 -2.89 -5.86
C VAL A 96 -3.88 -2.82 -4.81
N GLY A 97 -4.79 -1.85 -4.91
CA GLY A 97 -5.98 -1.77 -4.05
C GLY A 97 -6.87 -3.01 -4.16
N ALA A 98 -7.18 -3.42 -5.39
CA ALA A 98 -8.01 -4.59 -5.69
C ALA A 98 -7.43 -5.89 -5.10
N HIS A 99 -6.10 -6.01 -5.12
CA HIS A 99 -5.35 -7.12 -4.54
C HIS A 99 -5.58 -7.32 -3.04
N PHE A 100 -5.87 -6.26 -2.27
CA PHE A 100 -6.14 -6.38 -0.83
C PHE A 100 -7.52 -6.96 -0.52
N LEU A 101 -8.49 -6.93 -1.45
CA LEU A 101 -9.85 -7.46 -1.20
C LEU A 101 -9.90 -8.99 -0.98
N PRO A 102 -9.17 -9.83 -1.76
CA PRO A 102 -9.02 -11.24 -1.44
C PRO A 102 -8.49 -11.50 -0.04
N PHE A 103 -7.55 -10.67 0.44
CA PHE A 103 -7.00 -10.78 1.79
C PHE A 103 -7.96 -10.34 2.88
N ALA A 104 -8.72 -9.28 2.65
CA ALA A 104 -9.81 -8.90 3.54
C ALA A 104 -10.79 -10.07 3.78
N ARG A 105 -11.13 -10.80 2.70
CA ARG A 105 -11.99 -11.99 2.79
C ARG A 105 -11.31 -13.18 3.46
N ALA A 106 -10.06 -13.45 3.12
CA ALA A 106 -9.34 -14.63 3.62
C ALA A 106 -8.88 -14.51 5.09
N PHE A 107 -8.58 -13.30 5.56
CA PHE A 107 -8.04 -13.06 6.90
C PHE A 107 -9.02 -12.36 7.85
N GLY A 108 -10.21 -11.97 7.37
CA GLY A 108 -11.22 -11.28 8.19
C GLY A 108 -10.76 -9.95 8.78
N ALA A 109 -9.68 -9.36 8.25
CA ALA A 109 -9.05 -8.18 8.82
C ALA A 109 -9.61 -6.90 8.17
N PRO A 110 -10.37 -6.07 8.91
CA PRO A 110 -11.04 -4.89 8.35
C PRO A 110 -10.07 -3.82 7.82
N VAL A 111 -8.81 -3.87 8.25
CA VAL A 111 -7.74 -3.00 7.73
C VAL A 111 -7.52 -3.21 6.23
N PHE A 112 -7.58 -4.45 5.73
CA PHE A 112 -7.41 -4.73 4.31
C PHE A 112 -8.59 -4.27 3.48
N THR A 113 -9.83 -4.35 4.00
CA THR A 113 -11.01 -3.82 3.32
C THR A 113 -10.94 -2.30 3.18
N ARG A 114 -10.59 -1.60 4.26
CA ARG A 114 -10.50 -0.13 4.27
C ARG A 114 -9.38 0.37 3.36
N LEU A 115 -8.20 -0.22 3.49
CA LEU A 115 -7.02 0.17 2.70
C LEU A 115 -7.20 -0.18 1.22
N GLY A 116 -7.68 -1.40 0.93
CA GLY A 116 -7.99 -1.83 -0.43
C GLY A 116 -9.05 -0.96 -1.08
N GLY A 117 -10.15 -0.67 -0.37
CA GLY A 117 -11.20 0.22 -0.85
C GLY A 117 -10.69 1.64 -1.11
N LEU A 118 -9.89 2.21 -0.21
CA LEU A 118 -9.28 3.53 -0.40
C LEU A 118 -8.40 3.56 -1.66
N LEU A 119 -7.53 2.57 -1.84
CA LEU A 119 -6.65 2.50 -3.00
C LEU A 119 -7.42 2.27 -4.31
N VAL A 120 -8.49 1.47 -4.28
CA VAL A 120 -9.39 1.32 -5.44
C VAL A 120 -10.04 2.65 -5.81
N LEU A 121 -10.54 3.40 -4.83
CA LEU A 121 -11.15 4.71 -5.06
C LEU A 121 -10.14 5.73 -5.60
N VAL A 122 -8.96 5.81 -4.99
CA VAL A 122 -7.88 6.73 -5.40
C VAL A 122 -7.38 6.38 -6.80
N GLY A 123 -7.09 5.10 -7.06
CA GLY A 123 -6.62 4.64 -8.37
C GLY A 123 -7.69 4.81 -9.45
N GLY A 124 -8.94 4.50 -9.15
CA GLY A 124 -10.07 4.67 -10.09
C GLY A 124 -10.33 6.14 -10.42
N ALA A 125 -10.41 7.00 -9.40
CA ALA A 125 -10.59 8.44 -9.60
C ALA A 125 -9.41 9.06 -10.36
N GLY A 126 -8.17 8.67 -10.02
CA GLY A 126 -6.98 9.09 -10.73
C GLY A 126 -6.96 8.65 -12.19
N ALA A 127 -7.41 7.42 -12.48
CA ALA A 127 -7.48 6.88 -13.84
C ALA A 127 -8.50 7.64 -14.69
N VAL A 128 -9.69 7.90 -14.13
CA VAL A 128 -10.72 8.70 -14.80
C VAL A 128 -10.23 10.11 -15.05
N ALA A 129 -9.67 10.79 -14.04
CA ALA A 129 -9.17 12.15 -14.19
C ALA A 129 -8.01 12.25 -15.20
N ALA A 130 -7.07 11.29 -15.18
CA ALA A 130 -5.97 11.22 -16.15
C ALA A 130 -6.48 10.98 -17.58
N GLY A 131 -7.46 10.09 -17.76
CA GLY A 131 -8.11 9.85 -19.06
C GLY A 131 -8.90 11.04 -19.58
N LEU A 132 -9.31 11.96 -18.71
CA LEU A 132 -9.93 13.25 -19.06
C LEU A 132 -8.89 14.37 -19.29
N GLY A 133 -7.59 14.07 -19.24
CA GLY A 133 -6.53 15.04 -19.49
C GLY A 133 -6.15 15.93 -18.30
N VAL A 134 -6.53 15.56 -17.07
CA VAL A 134 -6.09 16.29 -15.86
C VAL A 134 -4.61 15.96 -15.60
N GLY A 135 -3.72 16.93 -15.87
CA GLY A 135 -2.27 16.72 -15.89
C GLY A 135 -1.67 16.12 -14.61
N ASP A 136 -2.13 16.54 -13.43
CA ASP A 136 -1.58 16.09 -12.15
C ASP A 136 -2.29 14.85 -11.56
N ALA A 137 -3.30 14.29 -12.24
CA ALA A 137 -4.12 13.21 -11.68
C ALA A 137 -3.30 11.95 -11.34
N ALA A 138 -2.38 11.58 -12.23
CA ALA A 138 -1.53 10.41 -12.08
C ALA A 138 -0.60 10.49 -10.86
N PRO A 139 0.22 11.55 -10.71
CA PRO A 139 1.12 11.65 -9.56
C PRO A 139 0.35 11.92 -8.26
N VAL A 140 -0.77 12.66 -8.28
CA VAL A 140 -1.61 12.82 -7.07
C VAL A 140 -2.14 11.46 -6.59
N ALA A 141 -2.62 10.61 -7.50
CA ALA A 141 -3.10 9.27 -7.14
C ALA A 141 -1.98 8.41 -6.52
N GLY A 142 -0.78 8.43 -7.13
CA GLY A 142 0.38 7.71 -6.60
C GLY A 142 0.80 8.20 -5.21
N LEU A 143 0.82 9.52 -5.01
CA LEU A 143 1.17 10.11 -3.71
C LEU A 143 0.17 9.73 -2.62
N LEU A 144 -1.13 9.89 -2.87
CA LEU A 144 -2.19 9.53 -1.93
C LEU A 144 -2.14 8.04 -1.56
N ALA A 145 -1.90 7.18 -2.56
CA ALA A 145 -1.72 5.75 -2.33
C ALA A 145 -0.51 5.43 -1.45
N GLY A 146 0.64 6.06 -1.74
CA GLY A 146 1.86 5.88 -0.96
C GLY A 146 1.71 6.31 0.50
N LEU A 147 1.10 7.48 0.73
CA LEU A 147 0.81 7.99 2.08
C LEU A 147 -0.16 7.07 2.83
N ALA A 148 -1.21 6.58 2.18
CA ALA A 148 -2.17 5.67 2.79
C ALA A 148 -1.51 4.35 3.23
N LEU A 149 -0.66 3.76 2.39
CA LEU A 149 0.09 2.54 2.70
C LEU A 149 1.03 2.76 3.89
N LEU A 150 1.80 3.84 3.89
CA LEU A 150 2.74 4.16 4.96
C LEU A 150 2.01 4.45 6.29
N ALA A 151 0.95 5.26 6.28
CA ALA A 151 0.17 5.58 7.47
C ALA A 151 -0.50 4.33 8.07
N SER A 152 -1.01 3.42 7.23
CA SER A 152 -1.61 2.17 7.69
C SER A 152 -0.58 1.28 8.40
N CYS A 153 0.65 1.21 7.87
CA CYS A 153 1.74 0.43 8.46
C CYS A 153 2.17 1.03 9.81
N LEU A 154 2.37 2.35 9.88
CA LEU A 154 2.72 3.02 11.13
C LEU A 154 1.65 2.81 12.21
N THR A 155 0.36 2.95 11.85
CA THR A 155 -0.76 2.76 12.79
C THR A 155 -0.81 1.33 13.32
N ALA A 156 -0.52 0.34 12.48
CA ALA A 156 -0.50 -1.07 12.89
C ALA A 156 0.65 -1.37 13.87
N GLU A 157 1.83 -0.80 13.65
CA GLU A 157 2.97 -0.98 14.55
C GLU A 157 2.76 -0.27 15.90
N VAL A 158 2.20 0.95 15.90
CA VAL A 158 1.89 1.70 17.14
C VAL A 158 0.87 0.95 18.00
N ARG A 159 -0.24 0.49 17.40
CA ARG A 159 -1.28 -0.28 18.12
C ARG A 159 -0.80 -1.67 18.56
N GLY A 160 0.20 -2.22 17.87
CA GLY A 160 0.84 -3.47 18.24
C GLY A 160 1.85 -3.32 19.39
N HIS A 161 2.15 -2.10 19.83
CA HIS A 161 3.13 -1.77 20.85
C HIS A 161 2.51 -1.26 22.17
N ASP A 162 1.18 -1.11 22.27
CA ASP A 162 0.53 -0.78 23.54
C ASP A 162 0.88 -1.85 24.59
N PRO A 163 1.69 -1.52 25.62
CA PRO A 163 1.86 -2.43 26.74
C PRO A 163 0.52 -2.45 27.46
N GLY A 164 -0.17 -3.59 27.42
CA GLY A 164 -1.37 -3.79 28.25
C GLY A 164 -1.07 -3.39 29.70
N PRO A 165 -2.06 -2.88 30.45
CA PRO A 165 -1.85 -2.34 31.79
C PRO A 165 -1.07 -3.36 32.64
N ALA A 166 0.18 -3.02 32.95
CA ALA A 166 1.03 -3.83 33.78
C ALA A 166 0.44 -3.86 35.20
N GLY A 167 0.11 -5.07 35.67
CA GLY A 167 0.06 -5.40 37.08
C GLY A 167 -0.97 -4.66 37.94
N ALA A 168 -2.26 -5.02 37.80
CA ALA A 168 -3.14 -5.05 38.97
C ALA A 168 -3.08 -6.48 39.56
N ALA A 169 -1.94 -6.82 40.18
CA ALA A 169 -1.84 -7.96 41.07
C ALA A 169 -1.95 -7.42 42.50
N THR A 170 -3.18 -7.49 43.03
CA THR A 170 -3.48 -7.50 44.47
C THR A 170 -3.04 -8.81 45.08
#